data_AF-A0A9N9L9I7-F1
#
_entry.id   AF-A0A9N9L9I7-F1
#
_cell.length_a   1.000
_cell.length_b   1.000
_cell.length_c   1.000
_cell.angle_alpha   90.00
_cell.angle_beta   90.00
_cell.angle_gamma   90.00
#
_symmetry.space_group_name_H-M   'P 1'
#
loop_
_entity.id
_entity.type
_entity.pdbx_description
1 polymer ?
#
loop_
_entity_poly.entity_id
_entity_poly.type
_entity_poly.pdbx_seq_one_letter_code
_entity_poly.pdbx_strand_id
1 'polypeptide(L)'
;MCKFLMSQGVSLAEDSQICNGPFKYLIGASIDYLASAASENYVAQGKDPTGDLESLANMVIPKCEVSLNTLKHFSGPSWLFSLLLKNIDPLLMEEAAFRTSIARHLSWRPCLVTPEIIRLALGEKVLKNPTTGSPLHYVAHAVGFTFAYVALGSPLKNGYLSPADCLSDWFSIAQDLVIHGIGLNGLDLYQETPLQQLFWGIYIGFLSVTIDPTESMPDNPRKIEMSQLTVLLRNYWLTPLKSFGVDLAKYGEEEKRTPGSGNWKALFNRWTFRIGFVLIPSFMGYQFGPEPDDWVLYWNEPTDRFAGEFWKMIEQGKGDEVMPGTWVD
;
A
#
# COMPACT_ATOMS: atom_id res chain seq x y z
N MET A 1 16.49 -26.67 13.70
CA MET A 1 17.13 -25.42 14.20
C MET A 1 16.58 -24.99 15.57
N CYS A 2 15.28 -24.72 15.74
CA CYS A 2 14.72 -24.30 17.04
C CYS A 2 14.93 -25.33 18.17
N LYS A 3 14.74 -26.63 17.90
CA LYS A 3 15.11 -27.71 18.85
C LYS A 3 16.60 -27.70 19.23
N PHE A 4 17.48 -27.39 18.28
CA PHE A 4 18.92 -27.29 18.52
C PHE A 4 19.23 -26.09 19.41
N LEU A 5 18.72 -24.90 19.10
CA LEU A 5 18.92 -23.68 19.91
C LEU A 5 18.37 -23.83 21.33
N MET A 6 17.18 -24.43 21.49
CA MET A 6 16.63 -24.75 22.81
C MET A 6 17.48 -25.80 23.56
N SER A 7 18.03 -26.79 22.85
CA SER A 7 18.95 -27.77 23.46
C SER A 7 20.31 -27.18 23.84
N GLN A 8 20.68 -26.02 23.27
CA GLN A 8 21.88 -25.26 23.64
C GLN A 8 21.60 -24.24 24.77
N GLY A 9 20.43 -24.28 25.41
CA GLY A 9 20.11 -23.41 26.55
C GLY A 9 19.83 -21.96 26.18
N VAL A 10 19.58 -21.65 24.91
CA VAL A 10 19.17 -20.30 24.48
C VAL A 10 17.76 -20.03 24.99
N SER A 11 17.63 -19.15 25.98
CA SER A 11 16.32 -18.63 26.41
C SER A 11 15.69 -17.85 25.27
N LEU A 12 14.53 -18.30 24.81
CA LEU A 12 13.72 -17.60 23.79
C LEU A 12 12.86 -16.49 24.41
N ALA A 13 12.83 -16.39 25.74
CA ALA A 13 12.14 -15.35 26.48
C ALA A 13 13.16 -14.34 27.04
N GLU A 14 12.75 -13.07 26.98
CA GLU A 14 13.30 -11.93 27.74
C GLU A 14 14.59 -11.30 27.18
N ASP A 15 14.46 -10.58 26.07
CA ASP A 15 14.77 -9.14 26.02
C ASP A 15 14.70 -8.65 24.57
N SER A 16 13.48 -8.36 24.10
CA SER A 16 13.33 -7.50 22.93
C SER A 16 12.09 -6.62 23.10
N GLN A 17 12.20 -5.63 23.99
CA GLN A 17 11.31 -4.46 23.96
C GLN A 17 11.45 -3.66 22.65
N ILE A 18 12.41 -4.03 21.78
CA ILE A 18 12.59 -3.51 20.43
C ILE A 18 12.28 -4.64 19.46
N CYS A 19 11.36 -4.40 18.51
CA CYS A 19 10.86 -5.34 17.50
C CYS A 19 11.89 -5.84 16.46
N ASN A 20 13.19 -5.85 16.81
CA ASN A 20 14.33 -6.27 15.98
C ASN A 20 15.14 -7.39 16.67
N GLY A 21 14.50 -8.24 17.47
CA GLY A 21 15.18 -9.36 18.12
C GLY A 21 15.64 -10.45 17.14
N PRO A 22 16.68 -11.22 17.49
CA PRO A 22 17.21 -12.34 16.68
C PRO A 22 16.14 -13.38 16.36
N PHE A 23 15.04 -13.44 17.12
CA PHE A 23 13.88 -14.29 16.86
C PHE A 23 13.12 -13.92 15.57
N LYS A 24 12.98 -12.63 15.24
CA LYS A 24 12.37 -12.20 13.97
C LYS A 24 13.25 -12.58 12.79
N TYR A 25 14.56 -12.43 12.92
CA TYR A 25 15.52 -12.87 11.91
C TYR A 25 15.57 -14.39 11.77
N LEU A 26 15.50 -15.14 12.88
CA LEU A 26 15.45 -16.60 12.87
C LEU A 26 14.15 -17.13 12.29
N ILE A 27 12.99 -16.53 12.62
CA ILE A 27 11.70 -16.90 12.04
C ILE A 27 11.66 -16.49 10.57
N GLY A 28 12.06 -15.27 10.21
CA GLY A 28 12.15 -14.81 8.83
C GLY A 28 13.06 -15.71 8.00
N ALA A 29 14.31 -15.89 8.41
CA ALA A 29 15.27 -16.75 7.72
C ALA A 29 14.86 -18.23 7.73
N SER A 30 14.22 -18.73 8.80
CA SER A 30 13.72 -20.11 8.82
C SER A 30 12.49 -20.28 7.94
N ILE A 31 11.60 -19.29 7.84
CA ILE A 31 10.44 -19.30 6.95
C ILE A 31 10.90 -19.17 5.51
N ASP A 32 11.82 -18.26 5.21
CA ASP A 32 12.38 -18.09 3.86
C ASP A 32 13.17 -19.34 3.45
N TYR A 33 13.94 -19.93 4.36
CA TYR A 33 14.63 -21.20 4.14
C TYR A 33 13.66 -22.38 3.99
N LEU A 34 12.61 -22.47 4.82
CA LEU A 34 11.60 -23.52 4.73
C LEU A 34 10.71 -23.35 3.50
N ALA A 35 10.41 -22.12 3.08
CA ALA A 35 9.66 -21.81 1.87
C ALA A 35 10.48 -22.16 0.62
N SER A 36 11.76 -21.79 0.57
CA SER A 36 12.68 -22.22 -0.49
C SER A 36 12.83 -23.75 -0.51
N ALA A 37 13.11 -24.39 0.64
CA ALA A 37 13.30 -25.84 0.73
C ALA A 37 12.03 -26.64 0.47
N ALA A 38 10.85 -26.11 0.83
CA ALA A 38 9.56 -26.72 0.50
C ALA A 38 9.23 -26.56 -0.99
N SER A 39 9.53 -25.42 -1.62
CA SER A 39 9.23 -25.23 -3.05
C SER A 39 9.96 -26.23 -3.96
N GLU A 40 11.19 -26.61 -3.62
CA GLU A 40 11.99 -27.52 -4.47
C GLU A 40 11.71 -29.01 -4.20
N ASN A 41 11.47 -29.43 -2.95
CA ASN A 41 11.30 -30.84 -2.59
C ASN A 41 9.85 -31.31 -2.44
N TYR A 42 8.92 -30.44 -2.01
CA TYR A 42 7.52 -30.84 -1.80
C TYR A 42 6.71 -30.83 -3.10
N VAL A 43 6.99 -29.88 -4.00
CA VAL A 43 6.37 -29.84 -5.34
C VAL A 43 6.76 -31.08 -6.15
N ALA A 44 8.02 -31.54 -6.02
CA ALA A 44 8.48 -32.77 -6.66
C ALA A 44 7.84 -34.05 -6.10
N GLN A 45 7.27 -34.00 -4.89
CA GLN A 45 6.67 -35.16 -4.21
C GLN A 45 5.15 -35.10 -4.11
N GLY A 46 4.50 -34.02 -4.60
CA GLY A 46 3.06 -33.83 -4.53
C GLY A 46 2.50 -33.79 -3.09
N LYS A 47 3.34 -33.53 -2.09
CA LYS A 47 2.92 -33.39 -0.69
C LYS A 47 2.58 -31.94 -0.39
N ASP A 48 1.60 -31.72 0.47
CA ASP A 48 1.27 -30.40 0.99
C ASP A 48 2.17 -30.07 2.19
N PRO A 49 3.10 -29.09 2.09
CA PRO A 49 4.00 -28.74 3.18
C PRO A 49 3.30 -28.02 4.35
N THR A 50 2.03 -27.62 4.20
CA THR A 50 1.31 -26.83 5.21
C THR A 50 1.12 -27.58 6.53
N GLY A 51 0.88 -28.90 6.50
CA GLY A 51 0.64 -29.69 7.72
C GLY A 51 1.85 -29.79 8.66
N ASP A 52 3.05 -29.94 8.10
CA ASP A 52 4.30 -30.03 8.87
C ASP A 52 4.70 -28.64 9.42
N LEU A 53 4.46 -27.58 8.64
CA LEU A 53 4.69 -26.20 9.06
C LEU A 53 3.71 -25.74 10.14
N GLU A 54 2.43 -26.12 10.04
CA GLU A 54 1.42 -25.85 11.07
C GLU A 54 1.78 -26.59 12.38
N SER A 55 2.25 -27.83 12.28
CA SER A 55 2.74 -28.59 13.44
C SER A 55 3.96 -27.93 14.10
N LEU A 56 4.92 -27.46 13.30
CA LEU A 56 6.11 -26.73 13.78
C LEU A 56 5.75 -25.39 14.42
N ALA A 57 4.85 -24.64 13.80
CA ALA A 57 4.41 -23.36 14.33
C ALA A 57 3.56 -23.55 15.60
N ASN A 58 2.70 -24.57 15.68
CA ASN A 58 2.00 -24.96 16.91
C ASN A 58 2.94 -25.45 18.02
N MET A 59 4.14 -25.94 17.69
CA MET A 59 5.18 -26.27 18.67
C MET A 59 5.95 -25.04 19.18
N VAL A 60 6.02 -23.96 18.40
CA VAL A 60 6.79 -22.74 18.74
C VAL A 60 5.91 -21.62 19.31
N ILE A 61 4.63 -21.57 18.92
CA ILE A 61 3.63 -20.59 19.36
C ILE A 61 2.85 -21.00 20.65
N PRO A 62 3.03 -22.17 21.32
CA PRO A 62 2.20 -22.46 22.49
C PRO A 62 2.71 -21.62 23.67
N LYS A 63 1.95 -20.55 23.99
CA LYS A 63 2.05 -19.61 25.13
C LYS A 63 2.64 -18.22 24.86
N CYS A 64 3.04 -17.87 23.65
CA CYS A 64 3.29 -16.45 23.36
C CYS A 64 1.95 -15.76 23.15
N GLU A 65 1.57 -14.84 24.06
CA GLU A 65 0.49 -13.88 23.79
C GLU A 65 0.82 -13.17 22.47
N VAL A 66 0.09 -13.52 21.40
CA VAL A 66 0.22 -12.85 20.11
C VAL A 66 -0.31 -11.43 20.30
N SER A 67 0.61 -10.49 20.54
CA SER A 67 0.23 -9.11 20.76
C SER A 67 -0.42 -8.52 19.49
N LEU A 68 -1.34 -7.59 19.67
CA LEU A 68 -1.89 -6.79 18.58
C LEU A 68 -0.78 -6.10 17.76
N ASN A 69 0.30 -5.71 18.42
CA ASN A 69 1.43 -5.07 17.75
C ASN A 69 2.15 -6.03 16.79
N THR A 70 2.23 -7.31 17.14
CA THR A 70 2.81 -8.36 16.28
C THR A 70 2.04 -8.48 14.97
N LEU A 71 0.70 -8.49 15.04
CA LEU A 71 -0.16 -8.64 13.85
C LEU A 71 -0.13 -7.41 12.95
N LYS A 72 -0.12 -6.21 13.55
CA LYS A 72 -0.06 -4.94 12.81
C LYS A 72 1.22 -4.76 11.99
N HIS A 73 2.29 -5.45 12.39
CA HIS A 73 3.59 -5.39 11.75
C HIS A 73 3.98 -6.72 11.09
N PHE A 74 3.02 -7.63 10.92
CA PHE A 74 3.28 -8.93 10.32
C PHE A 74 3.71 -8.77 8.86
N SER A 75 4.80 -9.44 8.53
CA SER A 75 5.32 -9.59 7.18
C SER A 75 5.71 -11.06 7.02
N GLY A 76 5.00 -11.80 6.18
CA GLY A 76 5.18 -13.24 6.05
C GLY A 76 4.06 -13.87 5.21
N PRO A 77 3.99 -15.20 5.14
CA PRO A 77 2.96 -15.89 4.38
C PRO A 77 1.59 -15.86 5.09
N SER A 78 0.51 -15.91 4.30
CA SER A 78 -0.88 -15.85 4.80
C SER A 78 -1.24 -17.00 5.74
N TRP A 79 -0.74 -18.21 5.52
CA TRP A 79 -1.01 -19.36 6.40
C TRP A 79 -0.50 -19.13 7.82
N LEU A 80 0.67 -18.52 7.98
CA LEU A 80 1.22 -18.21 9.29
C LEU A 80 0.43 -17.08 9.96
N PHE A 81 0.01 -16.09 9.18
CA PHE A 81 -0.88 -15.05 9.69
C PHE A 81 -2.20 -15.64 10.19
N SER A 82 -2.81 -16.56 9.43
CA SER A 82 -4.01 -17.29 9.84
C SER A 82 -3.77 -18.06 11.15
N LEU A 83 -2.63 -18.73 11.29
CA LEU A 83 -2.29 -19.43 12.53
C LEU A 83 -2.12 -18.48 13.71
N LEU A 84 -1.48 -17.32 13.52
CA LEU A 84 -1.36 -16.30 14.55
C LEU A 84 -2.74 -15.77 14.97
N LEU A 85 -3.65 -15.57 14.02
CA LEU A 85 -5.03 -15.15 14.29
C LEU A 85 -5.80 -16.17 15.15
N LYS A 86 -5.56 -17.48 14.97
CA LYS A 86 -6.17 -18.55 15.80
C LYS A 86 -5.72 -18.51 17.27
N ASN A 87 -4.58 -17.86 17.57
CA ASN A 87 -4.01 -17.77 18.91
C ASN A 87 -4.41 -16.48 19.66
N ILE A 88 -5.21 -15.62 19.06
CA ILE A 88 -5.77 -14.42 19.70
C ILE A 88 -7.06 -14.82 20.42
N ASP A 89 -7.38 -14.12 21.51
CA ASP A 89 -8.69 -14.22 22.16
C ASP A 89 -9.84 -14.14 21.13
N PRO A 90 -10.67 -15.19 21.00
CA PRO A 90 -11.80 -15.21 20.09
C PRO A 90 -12.75 -14.02 20.27
N LEU A 91 -12.91 -13.51 21.50
CA LEU A 91 -13.77 -12.36 21.77
C LEU A 91 -13.24 -11.09 21.09
N LEU A 92 -11.92 -10.85 21.14
CA LEU A 92 -11.28 -9.73 20.43
C LEU A 92 -11.41 -9.89 18.91
N MET A 93 -11.33 -11.12 18.41
CA MET A 93 -11.45 -11.40 16.98
C MET A 93 -12.87 -11.23 16.43
N GLU A 94 -13.89 -11.18 17.29
CA GLU A 94 -15.27 -10.86 16.91
C GLU A 94 -15.53 -9.35 16.80
N GLU A 95 -14.63 -8.52 17.33
CA GLU A 95 -14.72 -7.07 17.27
C GLU A 95 -14.28 -6.53 15.90
N ALA A 96 -15.23 -5.97 15.14
CA ALA A 96 -14.94 -5.37 13.83
C ALA A 96 -13.87 -4.28 13.92
N ALA A 97 -13.85 -3.47 14.98
CA ALA A 97 -12.87 -2.42 15.20
C ALA A 97 -11.44 -2.97 15.34
N PHE A 98 -11.27 -4.12 16.02
CA PHE A 98 -9.98 -4.78 16.20
C PHE A 98 -9.41 -5.25 14.85
N ARG A 99 -10.24 -5.96 14.06
CA ARG A 99 -9.89 -6.43 12.71
C ARG A 99 -9.57 -5.30 11.74
N THR A 100 -10.41 -4.27 11.74
CA THR A 100 -10.24 -3.03 10.97
C THR A 100 -8.91 -2.35 11.34
N SER A 101 -8.54 -2.34 12.62
CA SER A 101 -7.25 -1.80 13.07
C SER A 101 -6.07 -2.60 12.52
N ILE A 102 -6.13 -3.93 12.52
CA ILE A 102 -5.06 -4.77 11.94
C ILE A 102 -4.92 -4.51 10.44
N ALA A 103 -6.03 -4.64 9.69
CA ALA A 103 -6.05 -4.42 8.25
C ALA A 103 -5.53 -3.04 7.87
N ARG A 104 -5.91 -2.00 8.64
CA ARG A 104 -5.40 -0.65 8.46
C ARG A 104 -3.88 -0.58 8.61
N HIS A 105 -3.24 -1.21 9.60
CA HIS A 105 -1.77 -1.09 9.73
C HIS A 105 -1.05 -1.87 8.63
N LEU A 106 -1.60 -3.02 8.25
CA LEU A 106 -1.06 -3.86 7.20
C LEU A 106 -1.14 -3.18 5.82
N SER A 107 -2.21 -2.42 5.55
CA SER A 107 -2.37 -1.70 4.28
C SER A 107 -1.37 -0.55 4.07
N TRP A 108 -0.67 -0.12 5.13
CA TRP A 108 0.39 0.89 5.04
C TRP A 108 1.73 0.29 4.61
N ARG A 109 1.82 -1.05 4.53
CA ARG A 109 3.01 -1.79 4.10
C ARG A 109 2.66 -2.86 3.06
N PRO A 110 1.96 -2.52 1.97
CA PRO A 110 1.39 -3.52 1.09
C PRO A 110 2.45 -4.24 0.25
N CYS A 111 3.70 -3.75 0.18
CA CYS A 111 4.82 -4.52 -0.35
C CYS A 111 5.23 -5.73 0.52
N LEU A 112 4.80 -5.78 1.78
CA LEU A 112 5.11 -6.85 2.74
C LEU A 112 3.90 -7.72 3.07
N VAL A 113 2.74 -7.41 2.50
CA VAL A 113 1.44 -7.97 2.88
C VAL A 113 0.71 -8.39 1.61
N THR A 114 0.31 -9.66 1.55
CA THR A 114 -0.50 -10.16 0.45
C THR A 114 -1.97 -9.75 0.60
N PRO A 115 -2.74 -9.64 -0.50
CA PRO A 115 -4.19 -9.45 -0.46
C PRO A 115 -4.89 -10.43 0.50
N GLU A 116 -4.45 -11.69 0.51
CA GLU A 116 -4.98 -12.73 1.39
C GLU A 116 -4.78 -12.41 2.87
N ILE A 117 -3.65 -11.82 3.26
CA ILE A 117 -3.45 -11.37 4.64
C ILE A 117 -4.44 -10.27 5.01
N ILE A 118 -4.75 -9.35 4.08
CA ILE A 118 -5.79 -8.34 4.31
C ILE A 118 -7.18 -8.97 4.41
N ARG A 119 -7.52 -9.94 3.56
CA ARG A 119 -8.77 -10.72 3.67
C ARG A 119 -8.89 -11.37 5.05
N LEU A 120 -7.83 -12.05 5.49
CA LEU A 120 -7.77 -12.68 6.81
C LEU A 120 -7.88 -11.67 7.96
N ALA A 121 -7.21 -10.52 7.84
CA ALA A 121 -7.23 -9.46 8.84
C ALA A 121 -8.64 -8.87 8.99
N LEU A 122 -9.32 -8.58 7.87
CA LEU A 122 -10.70 -8.09 7.85
C LEU A 122 -11.67 -9.15 8.36
N GLY A 123 -11.51 -10.40 7.93
CA GLY A 123 -12.41 -11.50 8.23
C GLY A 123 -13.79 -11.37 7.57
N GLU A 124 -14.45 -12.50 7.37
CA GLU A 124 -15.76 -12.63 6.70
C GLU A 124 -16.83 -11.67 7.23
N LYS A 125 -16.87 -11.48 8.56
CA LYS A 125 -17.88 -10.64 9.22
C LYS A 125 -17.75 -9.17 8.83
N VAL A 126 -16.53 -8.64 8.74
CA VAL A 126 -16.28 -7.24 8.37
C VAL A 126 -16.47 -7.04 6.87
N LEU A 127 -16.10 -8.03 6.06
CA LEU A 127 -16.37 -8.01 4.62
C LEU A 127 -17.88 -7.93 4.33
N LYS A 128 -18.71 -8.62 5.12
CA LYS A 128 -20.18 -8.66 4.96
C LYS A 128 -20.93 -7.53 5.66
N ASN A 129 -20.43 -7.06 6.80
CA ASN A 129 -21.06 -6.04 7.65
C ASN A 129 -20.04 -4.97 8.06
N PRO A 130 -19.62 -4.11 7.13
CA PRO A 130 -18.61 -3.11 7.37
C PRO A 130 -19.14 -2.00 8.30
N THR A 131 -18.51 -1.82 9.45
CA THR A 131 -18.81 -0.73 10.38
C THR A 131 -18.11 0.58 9.96
N THR A 132 -18.35 1.66 10.71
CA THR A 132 -17.65 2.95 10.54
C THR A 132 -16.14 2.79 10.46
N GLY A 133 -15.48 3.46 9.51
CA GLY A 133 -14.06 3.27 9.17
C GLY A 133 -13.88 2.25 8.05
N SER A 134 -14.38 2.60 6.85
CA SER A 134 -14.63 1.66 5.76
C SER A 134 -13.36 0.91 5.34
N PRO A 135 -13.33 -0.45 5.43
CA PRO A 135 -12.25 -1.31 4.93
C PRO A 135 -11.78 -1.00 3.51
N LEU A 136 -12.68 -0.45 2.68
CA LEU A 136 -12.40 -0.06 1.31
C LEU A 136 -11.32 1.02 1.21
N HIS A 137 -11.19 1.89 2.21
CA HIS A 137 -10.09 2.87 2.29
C HIS A 137 -8.73 2.20 2.38
N TYR A 138 -8.62 1.16 3.21
CA TYR A 138 -7.36 0.45 3.41
C TYR A 138 -6.99 -0.36 2.18
N VAL A 139 -7.98 -1.01 1.58
CA VAL A 139 -7.80 -1.73 0.31
C VAL A 139 -7.41 -0.76 -0.80
N ALA A 140 -8.08 0.39 -0.93
CA ALA A 140 -7.75 1.41 -1.91
C ALA A 140 -6.32 1.95 -1.73
N HIS A 141 -5.92 2.26 -0.49
CA HIS A 141 -4.54 2.64 -0.18
C HIS A 141 -3.54 1.54 -0.58
N ALA A 142 -3.82 0.29 -0.22
CA ALA A 142 -2.95 -0.84 -0.53
C ALA A 142 -2.81 -1.05 -2.04
N VAL A 143 -3.92 -0.95 -2.79
CA VAL A 143 -3.94 -0.97 -4.26
C VAL A 143 -3.03 0.12 -4.80
N GLY A 144 -3.24 1.37 -4.36
CA GLY A 144 -2.51 2.53 -4.86
C GLY A 144 -1.00 2.41 -4.64
N PHE A 145 -0.60 2.00 -3.44
CA PHE A 145 0.82 1.79 -3.10
C PHE A 145 1.42 0.63 -3.88
N THR A 146 0.77 -0.55 -3.88
CA THR A 146 1.27 -1.74 -4.60
C THR A 146 1.46 -1.41 -6.07
N PHE A 147 0.49 -0.70 -6.63
CA PHE A 147 0.54 -0.23 -7.99
C PHE A 147 1.79 0.63 -8.25
N ALA A 148 1.99 1.72 -7.48
CA ALA A 148 3.12 2.62 -7.70
C ALA A 148 4.45 1.87 -7.54
N TYR A 149 4.53 0.97 -6.57
CA TYR A 149 5.70 0.13 -6.32
C TYR A 149 6.04 -0.79 -7.51
N VAL A 150 5.03 -1.44 -8.11
CA VAL A 150 5.21 -2.32 -9.28
C VAL A 150 5.54 -1.51 -10.53
N ALA A 151 4.82 -0.41 -10.80
CA ALA A 151 4.99 0.38 -12.01
C ALA A 151 6.30 1.17 -12.06
N LEU A 152 6.78 1.64 -10.92
CA LEU A 152 8.09 2.27 -10.81
C LEU A 152 9.24 1.27 -10.96
N GLY A 153 8.94 -0.02 -11.07
CA GLY A 153 9.90 -1.06 -11.42
C GLY A 153 10.87 -1.35 -10.30
N SER A 154 10.33 -1.55 -9.09
CA SER A 154 11.01 -2.32 -8.05
C SER A 154 11.57 -3.63 -8.63
N PRO A 155 12.68 -4.19 -8.08
CA PRO A 155 13.37 -5.40 -8.54
C PRO A 155 12.52 -6.66 -8.81
N LEU A 156 11.21 -6.63 -8.55
CA LEU A 156 10.23 -7.59 -9.10
C LEU A 156 10.22 -7.66 -10.64
N LYS A 157 10.86 -6.70 -11.34
CA LYS A 157 11.16 -6.77 -12.79
C LYS A 157 12.04 -7.94 -13.22
N ASN A 158 12.56 -8.75 -12.30
CA ASN A 158 13.25 -10.01 -12.62
C ASN A 158 12.33 -11.13 -13.16
N GLY A 159 11.12 -10.79 -13.64
CA GLY A 159 10.45 -11.56 -14.69
C GLY A 159 9.19 -12.34 -14.32
N TYR A 160 8.55 -12.11 -13.16
CA TYR A 160 7.55 -13.07 -12.69
C TYR A 160 6.09 -12.63 -12.63
N LEU A 161 5.74 -11.34 -12.56
CA LEU A 161 4.31 -10.94 -12.50
C LEU A 161 4.02 -9.64 -13.23
N SER A 162 2.95 -9.62 -14.03
CA SER A 162 2.44 -8.38 -14.59
C SER A 162 1.75 -7.55 -13.49
N PRO A 163 1.68 -6.21 -13.61
CA PRO A 163 0.91 -5.40 -12.65
C PRO A 163 -0.54 -5.85 -12.49
N ALA A 164 -1.14 -6.38 -13.56
CA ALA A 164 -2.49 -6.91 -13.53
C ALA A 164 -2.60 -8.14 -12.62
N ASP A 165 -1.61 -9.05 -12.66
CA ASP A 165 -1.60 -10.24 -11.81
C ASP A 165 -1.42 -9.87 -10.33
N CYS A 166 -0.59 -8.87 -10.03
CA CYS A 166 -0.40 -8.41 -8.65
C CYS A 166 -1.61 -7.69 -8.05
N LEU A 167 -2.43 -7.06 -8.89
CA LEU A 167 -3.53 -6.22 -8.42
C LEU A 167 -4.91 -6.88 -8.49
N SER A 168 -5.09 -7.93 -9.29
CA SER A 168 -6.35 -8.66 -9.45
C SER A 168 -6.95 -9.09 -8.10
N ASP A 169 -6.11 -9.64 -7.22
CA ASP A 169 -6.50 -10.08 -5.89
C ASP A 169 -6.89 -8.91 -4.96
N TRP A 170 -6.24 -7.75 -5.10
CA TRP A 170 -6.65 -6.56 -4.36
C TRP A 170 -8.01 -6.03 -4.86
N PHE A 171 -8.25 -6.07 -6.16
CA PHE A 171 -9.52 -5.65 -6.74
C PHE A 171 -10.67 -6.59 -6.40
N SER A 172 -10.42 -7.89 -6.29
CA SER A 172 -11.45 -8.81 -5.82
C SER A 172 -11.90 -8.48 -4.39
N ILE A 173 -10.99 -8.01 -3.52
CA ILE A 173 -11.38 -7.54 -2.18
C ILE A 173 -12.22 -6.27 -2.28
N ALA A 174 -11.78 -5.30 -3.09
CA ALA A 174 -12.54 -4.06 -3.30
C ALA A 174 -13.95 -4.34 -3.87
N GLN A 175 -14.04 -5.28 -4.80
CA GLN A 175 -15.29 -5.77 -5.37
C GLN A 175 -16.20 -6.37 -4.31
N ASP A 176 -15.69 -7.31 -3.51
CA ASP A 176 -16.45 -7.94 -2.43
C ASP A 176 -17.03 -6.85 -1.51
N LEU A 177 -16.21 -5.88 -1.12
CA LEU A 177 -16.63 -4.76 -0.26
C LEU A 177 -17.73 -3.90 -0.90
N VAL A 178 -17.61 -3.56 -2.19
CA VAL A 178 -18.62 -2.75 -2.91
C VAL A 178 -19.93 -3.52 -3.07
N ILE A 179 -19.88 -4.82 -3.39
CA ILE A 179 -21.07 -5.69 -3.52
C ILE A 179 -21.83 -5.77 -2.19
N HIS A 180 -21.13 -5.77 -1.05
CA HIS A 180 -21.74 -5.76 0.28
C HIS A 180 -22.19 -4.36 0.74
N GLY A 181 -22.25 -3.39 -0.18
CA GLY A 181 -22.84 -2.08 0.08
C GLY A 181 -21.91 -1.07 0.74
N ILE A 182 -20.58 -1.29 0.73
CA ILE A 182 -19.66 -0.24 1.15
C ILE A 182 -19.75 0.93 0.19
N GLY A 183 -20.07 2.10 0.75
CA GLY A 183 -20.06 3.36 0.01
C GLY A 183 -18.68 3.70 -0.51
N LEU A 184 -18.59 3.94 -1.82
CA LEU A 184 -17.38 4.37 -2.53
C LEU A 184 -16.95 5.81 -2.20
N ASN A 185 -17.84 6.62 -1.63
CA ASN A 185 -17.58 8.00 -1.23
C ASN A 185 -17.69 8.21 0.28
N GLY A 186 -17.74 7.12 1.06
CA GLY A 186 -17.70 7.20 2.51
C GLY A 186 -16.38 7.85 2.95
N LEU A 187 -16.41 8.62 4.04
CA LEU A 187 -15.22 9.25 4.60
C LEU A 187 -14.58 8.37 5.67
N ASP A 188 -13.26 8.30 5.68
CA ASP A 188 -12.50 7.73 6.78
C ASP A 188 -12.27 8.71 7.95
N LEU A 189 -11.43 8.31 8.90
CA LEU A 189 -11.05 9.12 10.07
C LEU A 189 -10.27 10.39 9.70
N TYR A 190 -9.72 10.47 8.50
CA TYR A 190 -8.99 11.61 7.97
C TYR A 190 -9.85 12.51 7.07
N GLN A 191 -11.15 12.19 6.93
CA GLN A 191 -12.06 12.81 5.97
C GLN A 191 -11.60 12.61 4.54
N GLU A 192 -11.01 11.45 4.26
CA GLU A 192 -10.59 11.03 2.93
C GLU A 192 -11.52 9.93 2.42
N THR A 193 -11.84 9.94 1.13
CA THR A 193 -12.57 8.90 0.42
C THR A 193 -11.65 7.74 0.03
N PRO A 194 -12.20 6.59 -0.39
CA PRO A 194 -11.40 5.52 -1.00
C PRO A 194 -10.60 5.98 -2.21
N LEU A 195 -11.14 6.86 -3.07
CA LEU A 195 -10.39 7.41 -4.20
C LEU A 195 -9.21 8.28 -3.74
N GLN A 196 -9.42 9.11 -2.72
CA GLN A 196 -8.37 9.90 -2.09
C GLN A 196 -7.28 9.00 -1.51
N GLN A 197 -7.66 7.92 -0.83
CA GLN A 197 -6.72 6.93 -0.28
C GLN A 197 -5.97 6.16 -1.37
N LEU A 198 -6.61 5.85 -2.50
CA LEU A 198 -5.95 5.29 -3.67
C LEU A 198 -4.84 6.23 -4.15
N PHE A 199 -5.17 7.51 -4.39
CA PHE A 199 -4.17 8.49 -4.82
C PHE A 199 -3.06 8.69 -3.78
N TRP A 200 -3.41 8.67 -2.49
CA TRP A 200 -2.42 8.73 -1.42
C TRP A 200 -1.46 7.54 -1.45
N GLY A 201 -1.99 6.32 -1.61
CA GLY A 201 -1.18 5.12 -1.76
C GLY A 201 -0.24 5.21 -2.95
N ILE A 202 -0.74 5.66 -4.11
CA ILE A 202 0.08 5.88 -5.32
C ILE A 202 1.22 6.85 -5.02
N TYR A 203 0.89 7.97 -4.39
CA TYR A 203 1.83 9.01 -4.06
C TYR A 203 2.92 8.53 -3.08
N ILE A 204 2.55 7.80 -2.01
CA ILE A 204 3.50 7.24 -1.06
C ILE A 204 4.37 6.16 -1.72
N GLY A 205 3.78 5.29 -2.54
CA GLY A 205 4.54 4.32 -3.32
C GLY A 205 5.57 4.98 -4.23
N PHE A 206 5.20 6.13 -4.84
CA PHE A 206 6.13 6.94 -5.63
C PHE A 206 7.32 7.42 -4.81
N LEU A 207 7.04 8.05 -3.67
CA LEU A 207 8.08 8.54 -2.78
C LEU A 207 9.00 7.44 -2.28
N SER A 208 8.42 6.29 -1.91
CA SER A 208 9.18 5.14 -1.39
C SER A 208 10.19 4.61 -2.40
N VAL A 209 9.90 4.70 -3.70
CA VAL A 209 10.84 4.29 -4.75
C VAL A 209 11.84 5.39 -5.08
N THR A 210 11.45 6.66 -5.06
CA THR A 210 12.36 7.78 -5.40
C THR A 210 13.35 8.14 -4.29
N ILE A 211 13.02 7.82 -3.03
CA ILE A 211 13.81 8.24 -1.86
C ILE A 211 14.86 7.19 -1.48
N ASP A 212 14.86 5.98 -2.08
CA ASP A 212 15.85 4.96 -1.74
C ASP A 212 17.27 5.49 -1.99
N PRO A 213 18.02 5.89 -0.95
CA PRO A 213 19.31 6.55 -1.10
C PRO A 213 20.42 5.55 -1.38
N THR A 214 20.11 4.25 -1.38
CA THR A 214 21.11 3.19 -1.50
C THR A 214 21.50 2.89 -2.94
N GLU A 215 20.69 3.32 -3.92
CA GLU A 215 21.06 3.26 -5.32
C GLU A 215 21.51 4.65 -5.81
N SER A 216 22.82 4.84 -5.91
CA SER A 216 23.38 5.80 -6.85
C SER A 216 22.94 5.38 -8.26
N MET A 217 21.76 5.82 -8.69
CA MET A 217 21.28 5.74 -10.07
C MET A 217 21.67 7.05 -10.78
N PRO A 218 22.85 7.12 -11.42
CA PRO A 218 23.32 8.37 -12.03
C PRO A 218 22.50 8.83 -13.26
N ASP A 219 21.73 7.96 -13.93
CA ASP A 219 21.29 8.28 -15.30
C ASP A 219 19.79 8.13 -15.62
N ASN A 220 18.90 7.93 -14.65
CA ASN A 220 17.48 8.01 -14.98
C ASN A 220 16.60 8.25 -13.75
N PRO A 221 16.24 9.50 -13.41
CA PRO A 221 14.98 9.69 -12.73
C PRO A 221 13.94 9.17 -13.71
N ARG A 222 13.45 7.93 -13.49
CA ARG A 222 12.34 7.37 -14.26
C ARG A 222 11.21 8.37 -14.13
N LYS A 223 11.09 9.28 -15.10
CA LYS A 223 9.96 10.17 -15.25
C LYS A 223 8.81 9.24 -15.55
N ILE A 224 8.14 8.77 -14.51
CA ILE A 224 6.76 8.35 -14.69
C ILE A 224 6.07 9.60 -15.18
N GLU A 225 5.73 9.58 -16.46
CA GLU A 225 4.81 10.56 -16.98
C GLU A 225 3.53 10.44 -16.17
N MET A 226 3.06 11.55 -15.61
CA MET A 226 1.81 11.59 -14.86
C MET A 226 0.62 11.06 -15.69
N SER A 227 0.74 11.08 -17.02
CA SER A 227 -0.17 10.42 -17.98
C SER A 227 -0.40 8.94 -17.67
N GLN A 228 0.63 8.24 -17.17
CA GLN A 228 0.51 6.83 -16.77
C GLN A 228 -0.51 6.70 -15.64
N LEU A 229 -0.51 7.60 -14.63
CA LEU A 229 -1.46 7.54 -13.50
C LEU A 229 -2.93 7.55 -13.96
N THR A 230 -3.24 8.29 -15.03
CA THR A 230 -4.56 8.29 -15.65
C THR A 230 -4.90 6.93 -16.26
N VAL A 231 -3.99 6.32 -17.02
CA VAL A 231 -4.16 4.96 -17.59
C VAL A 231 -4.43 3.93 -16.49
N LEU A 232 -3.83 4.14 -15.33
CA LEU A 232 -3.89 3.19 -14.22
C LEU A 232 -5.18 3.31 -13.44
N LEU A 233 -5.56 4.55 -13.09
CA LEU A 233 -6.87 4.82 -12.53
C LEU A 233 -7.96 4.23 -13.44
N ARG A 234 -7.85 4.45 -14.75
CA ARG A 234 -8.75 3.91 -15.76
C ARG A 234 -8.82 2.38 -15.72
N ASN A 235 -7.69 1.71 -15.96
CA ASN A 235 -7.68 0.27 -16.18
C ASN A 235 -7.94 -0.54 -14.92
N TYR A 236 -7.51 -0.03 -13.77
CA TYR A 236 -7.44 -0.82 -12.56
C TYR A 236 -8.47 -0.38 -11.51
N TRP A 237 -8.85 0.90 -11.44
CA TRP A 237 -9.90 1.32 -10.51
C TRP A 237 -11.26 1.45 -11.22
N LEU A 238 -11.33 2.27 -12.26
CA LEU A 238 -12.60 2.67 -12.87
C LEU A 238 -13.23 1.55 -13.73
N THR A 239 -12.42 0.85 -14.53
CA THR A 239 -12.92 -0.27 -15.35
C THR A 239 -13.53 -1.38 -14.50
N PRO A 240 -12.88 -1.86 -13.40
CA PRO A 240 -13.52 -2.82 -12.51
C PRO A 240 -14.78 -2.28 -11.85
N LEU A 241 -14.77 -1.06 -11.29
CA LEU A 241 -15.97 -0.47 -10.70
C LEU A 241 -17.15 -0.41 -11.68
N LYS A 242 -16.89 0.00 -12.92
CA LYS A 242 -17.90 -0.01 -13.97
C LYS A 242 -18.40 -1.41 -14.29
N SER A 243 -17.51 -2.40 -14.34
CA SER A 243 -17.89 -3.81 -14.55
C SER A 243 -18.79 -4.35 -13.42
N PHE A 244 -18.71 -3.75 -12.22
CA PHE A 244 -19.57 -4.05 -11.08
C PHE A 244 -20.89 -3.27 -11.08
N GLY A 245 -21.18 -2.52 -12.14
CA GLY A 245 -22.40 -1.74 -12.29
C GLY A 245 -22.38 -0.40 -11.55
N VAL A 246 -21.21 0.08 -11.11
CA VAL A 246 -21.09 1.42 -10.53
C VAL A 246 -21.31 2.46 -11.63
N ASP A 247 -22.26 3.36 -11.41
CA ASP A 247 -22.44 4.55 -12.25
C ASP A 247 -21.29 5.52 -12.00
N LEU A 248 -20.31 5.54 -12.91
CA LEU A 248 -19.11 6.37 -12.77
C LEU A 248 -19.41 7.87 -12.83
N ALA A 249 -20.44 8.30 -13.58
CA ALA A 249 -20.80 9.70 -13.64
C ALA A 249 -21.37 10.17 -12.29
N LYS A 250 -22.27 9.37 -11.71
CA LYS A 250 -22.78 9.62 -10.36
C LYS A 250 -21.67 9.55 -9.31
N TYR A 251 -20.79 8.56 -9.38
CA TYR A 251 -19.65 8.41 -8.48
C TYR A 251 -18.73 9.62 -8.51
N GLY A 252 -18.38 10.14 -9.69
CA GLY A 252 -17.58 11.36 -9.83
C GLY A 252 -18.29 12.61 -9.29
N GLU A 253 -19.60 12.74 -9.52
CA GLU A 253 -20.40 13.83 -8.95
C GLU A 253 -20.45 13.79 -7.43
N GLU A 254 -20.63 12.59 -6.84
CA GLU A 254 -20.60 12.40 -5.39
C GLU A 254 -19.22 12.70 -4.84
N GLU A 255 -18.17 12.21 -5.48
CA GLU A 255 -16.79 12.50 -5.10
C GLU A 255 -16.51 14.00 -5.11
N LYS A 256 -16.93 14.73 -6.14
CA LYS A 256 -16.79 16.18 -6.24
C LYS A 256 -17.58 16.95 -5.16
N ARG A 257 -18.70 16.41 -4.68
CA ARG A 257 -19.50 17.02 -3.60
C ARG A 257 -18.93 16.72 -2.22
N THR A 258 -18.17 15.63 -2.08
CA THR A 258 -17.58 15.23 -0.79
C THR A 258 -16.67 16.34 -0.24
N PRO A 259 -16.89 16.81 1.00
CA PRO A 259 -16.03 17.81 1.62
C PRO A 259 -14.56 17.40 1.57
N GLY A 260 -13.69 18.30 1.13
CA GLY A 260 -12.25 18.03 0.97
C GLY A 260 -11.84 17.60 -0.45
N SER A 261 -12.74 17.07 -1.28
CA SER A 261 -12.45 16.74 -2.68
C SER A 261 -12.27 17.95 -3.59
N GLY A 262 -12.66 19.15 -3.16
CA GLY A 262 -12.34 20.40 -3.85
C GLY A 262 -11.00 20.99 -3.45
N ASN A 263 -10.38 20.51 -2.35
CA ASN A 263 -9.16 21.06 -1.79
C ASN A 263 -8.02 20.03 -1.77
N TRP A 264 -7.83 19.38 -2.92
CA TRP A 264 -6.69 18.51 -3.18
C TRP A 264 -5.38 19.19 -2.85
N LYS A 265 -5.26 20.50 -3.09
CA LYS A 265 -4.10 21.28 -2.70
C LYS A 265 -3.83 21.24 -1.19
N ALA A 266 -4.85 21.35 -0.34
CA ALA A 266 -4.67 21.23 1.11
C ALA A 266 -4.37 19.79 1.54
N LEU A 267 -5.02 18.78 0.92
CA LEU A 267 -4.72 17.37 1.17
C LEU A 267 -3.26 17.05 0.81
N PHE A 268 -2.83 17.44 -0.39
CA PHE A 268 -1.45 17.28 -0.85
C PHE A 268 -0.47 18.12 -0.04
N ASN A 269 -0.79 19.34 0.37
CA ASN A 269 0.07 20.12 1.25
C ASN A 269 0.23 19.46 2.64
N ARG A 270 -0.85 18.88 3.17
CA ARG A 270 -0.81 18.10 4.41
C ARG A 270 0.09 16.87 4.24
N TRP A 271 0.03 16.24 3.08
CA TRP A 271 0.83 15.09 2.70
C TRP A 271 2.32 15.44 2.50
N THR A 272 2.64 16.51 1.75
CA THR A 272 4.03 16.97 1.53
C THR A 272 4.67 17.46 2.82
N PHE A 273 3.92 18.19 3.66
CA PHE A 273 4.42 18.64 4.97
C PHE A 273 4.80 17.47 5.88
N ARG A 274 4.05 16.36 5.83
CA ARG A 274 4.37 15.15 6.62
C ARG A 274 5.69 14.50 6.24
N ILE A 275 6.14 14.68 5.00
CA ILE A 275 7.28 13.94 4.44
C ILE A 275 8.50 14.87 4.26
N GLY A 276 8.31 16.19 4.24
CA GLY A 276 9.40 17.17 4.21
C GLY A 276 10.03 17.40 2.84
N PHE A 277 9.36 17.02 1.75
CA PHE A 277 9.91 17.08 0.39
C PHE A 277 9.30 18.20 -0.45
N VAL A 278 10.16 18.93 -1.15
CA VAL A 278 9.83 20.19 -1.83
C VAL A 278 9.64 20.00 -3.35
N LEU A 279 9.95 18.83 -3.94
CA LEU A 279 9.94 18.60 -5.40
C LEU A 279 8.96 17.51 -5.84
N ILE A 280 7.73 17.49 -5.31
CA ILE A 280 6.76 16.45 -5.62
C ILE A 280 5.62 17.03 -6.49
N PRO A 281 5.18 16.32 -7.54
CA PRO A 281 4.03 16.72 -8.35
C PRO A 281 2.80 16.99 -7.47
N SER A 282 2.09 18.07 -7.75
CA SER A 282 0.90 18.46 -6.99
C SER A 282 -0.35 18.11 -7.79
N PHE A 283 -1.22 17.29 -7.23
CA PHE A 283 -2.51 17.00 -7.85
C PHE A 283 -3.39 18.25 -7.86
N MET A 284 -3.83 18.64 -9.05
CA MET A 284 -4.72 19.78 -9.25
C MET A 284 -6.19 19.38 -9.16
N GLY A 285 -6.52 18.16 -9.57
CA GLY A 285 -7.88 17.66 -9.63
C GLY A 285 -8.07 16.72 -10.80
N TYR A 286 -9.32 16.45 -11.14
CA TYR A 286 -9.66 15.48 -12.17
C TYR A 286 -10.94 15.89 -12.91
N GLN A 287 -11.03 15.43 -14.16
CA GLN A 287 -12.26 15.37 -14.93
C GLN A 287 -12.84 13.95 -14.77
N PHE A 288 -14.16 13.81 -14.87
CA PHE A 288 -14.84 12.53 -14.82
C PHE A 288 -16.00 12.48 -15.82
N GLY A 289 -16.41 11.26 -16.16
CA GLY A 289 -17.58 10.97 -16.98
C GLY A 289 -18.08 9.53 -16.80
N PRO A 290 -19.07 9.10 -17.60
CA PRO A 290 -19.67 7.77 -17.50
C PRO A 290 -18.74 6.64 -17.96
N GLU A 291 -17.75 6.93 -18.81
CA GLU A 291 -16.74 5.97 -19.26
C GLU A 291 -15.43 6.12 -18.46
N PRO A 292 -14.69 5.04 -18.17
CA PRO A 292 -13.36 5.12 -17.57
C PRO A 292 -12.41 6.06 -18.34
N ASP A 293 -12.59 6.15 -19.66
CA ASP A 293 -11.84 6.99 -20.60
C ASP A 293 -12.08 8.49 -20.39
N ASP A 294 -13.24 8.86 -19.86
CA ASP A 294 -13.61 10.25 -19.61
C ASP A 294 -12.89 10.82 -18.38
N TRP A 295 -12.25 9.96 -17.58
CA TRP A 295 -11.54 10.35 -16.38
C TRP A 295 -10.11 10.75 -16.69
N VAL A 296 -9.78 12.01 -16.38
CA VAL A 296 -8.46 12.58 -16.63
C VAL A 296 -7.94 13.19 -15.34
N LEU A 297 -6.71 12.85 -14.97
CA LEU A 297 -6.03 13.42 -13.80
C LEU A 297 -5.15 14.59 -14.22
N TYR A 298 -5.27 15.70 -13.49
CA TYR A 298 -4.46 16.89 -13.69
C TYR A 298 -3.43 17.02 -12.57
N TRP A 299 -2.17 17.13 -12.96
CA TRP A 299 -1.03 17.27 -12.06
C TRP A 299 -0.21 18.49 -12.47
N ASN A 300 0.30 19.23 -11.50
CA ASN A 300 1.35 20.23 -11.71
C ASN A 300 2.71 19.56 -11.51
N GLU A 301 3.64 19.83 -12.42
CA GLU A 301 5.03 19.51 -12.15
C GLU A 301 5.53 20.35 -10.97
N PRO A 302 6.45 19.80 -10.14
CA PRO A 302 6.99 20.55 -9.01
C PRO A 302 7.69 21.85 -9.44
N THR A 303 8.17 21.89 -10.67
CA THR A 303 8.83 23.04 -11.29
C THR A 303 7.84 24.13 -11.73
N ASP A 304 6.56 23.81 -11.94
CA ASP A 304 5.55 24.78 -12.40
C ASP A 304 5.36 25.93 -11.41
N ARG A 305 5.61 25.71 -10.11
CA ARG A 305 5.57 26.79 -9.12
C ARG A 305 6.65 27.85 -9.36
N PHE A 306 7.78 27.45 -9.95
CA PHE A 306 8.87 28.36 -10.32
C PHE A 306 8.58 29.07 -11.63
N ALA A 307 7.66 28.58 -12.46
CA ALA A 307 7.29 29.26 -13.70
C ALA A 307 6.74 30.66 -13.40
N GLY A 308 5.92 30.80 -12.35
CA GLY A 308 5.42 32.12 -11.93
C GLY A 308 6.53 33.07 -11.46
N GLU A 309 7.49 32.57 -10.68
CA GLU A 309 8.65 33.36 -10.24
C GLU A 309 9.56 33.72 -11.40
N PHE A 310 9.78 32.79 -12.33
CA PHE A 310 10.53 32.99 -13.56
C PHE A 310 9.91 34.09 -14.42
N TRP A 311 8.61 34.01 -14.73
CA TRP A 311 7.93 35.04 -15.52
C TRP A 311 7.95 36.41 -14.82
N LYS A 312 7.73 36.43 -13.50
CA LYS A 312 7.83 37.65 -12.71
C LYS A 312 9.24 38.27 -12.74
N MET A 313 10.30 37.46 -12.74
CA MET A 313 11.68 37.93 -12.84
C MET A 313 11.96 38.57 -14.20
N ILE A 314 11.45 37.97 -15.29
CA ILE A 314 11.53 38.52 -16.65
C ILE A 314 10.77 39.85 -16.74
N GLU A 315 9.51 39.90 -16.28
CA GLU A 315 8.65 41.10 -16.35
C GLU A 315 9.18 42.28 -15.51
N GLN A 316 9.88 42.00 -14.41
CA GLN A 316 10.45 43.02 -13.54
C GLN A 316 11.78 43.61 -14.06
N GLY A 317 12.26 43.21 -15.24
CA GLY A 317 13.52 43.68 -15.81
C GLY A 317 14.76 43.19 -15.05
N LYS A 318 14.60 42.19 -14.16
CA LYS A 318 15.72 41.54 -13.47
C LYS A 318 16.43 40.50 -14.35
N GLY A 319 15.94 40.27 -15.58
CA GLY A 319 16.62 39.45 -16.57
C GLY A 319 17.98 40.01 -17.02
N ASP A 320 18.25 41.29 -16.78
CA ASP A 320 19.54 41.95 -17.06
C ASP A 320 20.54 41.86 -15.89
N GLU A 321 20.18 41.22 -14.76
CA GLU A 321 21.16 40.86 -13.73
C GLU A 321 22.10 39.81 -14.31
N VAL A 322 23.31 40.23 -14.68
CA VAL A 322 24.42 39.43 -15.22
C VAL A 322 24.46 38.07 -14.52
N MET A 323 24.10 37.01 -15.25
CA MET A 323 24.18 35.65 -14.74
C MET A 323 25.62 35.40 -14.25
N PRO A 324 25.83 34.84 -13.06
CA PRO A 324 27.17 34.49 -12.59
C PRO A 324 27.86 33.59 -13.63
N GLY A 325 28.92 34.08 -14.28
CA GLY A 325 29.63 33.39 -15.36
C GLY A 325 29.37 33.94 -16.78
N THR A 326 28.63 35.02 -16.93
CA THR A 326 28.57 35.74 -18.23
C THR A 326 29.95 36.32 -18.51
N TRP A 327 30.56 35.95 -19.64
CA TRP A 327 31.87 36.45 -20.04
C TRP A 327 31.81 37.96 -20.19
N VAL A 328 32.64 38.66 -19.44
CA VAL A 328 32.88 40.10 -19.61
C VAL A 328 33.83 40.21 -20.80
N ASP A 329 33.37 40.87 -21.87
CA ASP A 329 34.23 41.18 -23.03
C ASP A 329 35.39 42.12 -22.66
#